data_AF-A0A7C4K2X7-F1
#
_entry.id   AF-A0A7C4K2X7-F1
#
_cell.length_a   1.000
_cell.length_b   1.000
_cell.length_c   1.000
_cell.angle_alpha   90.00
_cell.angle_beta   90.00
_cell.angle_gamma   90.00
#
_symmetry.space_group_name_H-M   'P 1'
#
loop_
_entity.id
_entity.type
_entity.pdbx_description
1 polymer ?
#
loop_
_entity_poly.entity_id
_entity_poly.type
_entity_poly.pdbx_seq_one_letter_code
_entity_poly.pdbx_strand_id
1 'polypeptide(L)'
;MTLHWGCCSGHEHQGRPTPPMRHCARGVTWSPGGISSGLRARIGVYDFCPKIQAPRLSQGECSMNRDLIARLSRRYLALDLHKHYSIVAAVDFEGKVILEPVRVEQADLPGWLEKHIQATDFVVIESTTNAWTVYDLLEPLAEKVQVANPIKVKQIAQARVKTDVRDTLILARMLAANMIPSIWVPPVEVRSLRYLLSQRRRLTGMHTQIVNRMHSVAHRHHLRHPRGKRFNEKNTVWQQDDELSEEEKFQLELDMATEKRLAEQIGKITRKLSKMSHEKPWSESMMYLMQLPGFGADAGCGAKRDQEPRQEDHQRRAQRPEMGDGGGGAARREI
;
A
#
# COMPACT_ATOMS: atom_id res chain seq x y z
N MET A 1 -13.66 8.58 39.87
CA MET A 1 -13.34 7.14 39.95
C MET A 1 -12.42 6.83 38.78
N THR A 2 -11.13 6.79 39.08
CA THR A 2 -10.03 6.74 38.15
C THR A 2 -9.47 5.33 38.21
N LEU A 3 -9.40 4.61 37.10
CA LEU A 3 -8.72 3.31 37.05
C LEU A 3 -7.53 3.41 36.11
N HIS A 4 -6.37 3.59 36.75
CA HIS A 4 -5.03 3.27 36.27
C HIS A 4 -4.95 1.78 35.93
N TRP A 5 -4.25 1.44 34.85
CA TRP A 5 -3.55 0.16 34.74
C TRP A 5 -2.08 0.44 34.49
N GLY A 6 -1.28 0.06 35.48
CA GLY A 6 0.16 0.27 35.57
C GLY A 6 0.97 -0.80 34.86
N CYS A 7 2.21 -0.41 34.62
CA CYS A 7 3.33 -1.11 34.04
C CYS A 7 4.00 -2.08 35.04
N CYS A 8 4.55 -3.20 34.54
CA CYS A 8 5.74 -3.97 34.98
C CYS A 8 5.65 -5.36 34.30
N SER A 9 6.68 -6.04 33.81
CA SER A 9 8.15 -5.98 33.89
C SER A 9 8.65 -7.02 32.85
N GLY A 10 9.70 -6.76 32.06
CA GLY A 10 11.07 -7.07 32.45
C GLY A 10 11.48 -8.50 32.03
N HIS A 11 12.17 -8.65 30.90
CA HIS A 11 13.07 -9.79 30.67
C HIS A 11 14.26 -9.37 29.80
N GLU A 12 15.40 -9.23 30.47
CA GLU A 12 16.74 -9.19 29.89
C GLU A 12 17.06 -10.53 29.21
N HIS A 13 17.64 -10.48 28.01
CA HIS A 13 18.50 -11.56 27.54
C HIS A 13 19.80 -10.98 26.99
N GLN A 14 20.87 -11.38 27.67
CA GLN A 14 22.27 -11.08 27.40
C GLN A 14 22.75 -11.67 26.08
N GLY A 15 23.72 -10.99 25.46
CA GLY A 15 24.20 -11.24 24.11
C GLY A 15 25.16 -12.43 23.92
N ARG A 16 25.57 -12.58 22.66
CA ARG A 16 26.80 -13.26 22.20
C ARG A 16 27.19 -12.69 20.81
N PRO A 17 28.47 -12.79 20.42
CA PRO A 17 29.19 -11.75 19.67
C PRO A 17 29.21 -11.92 18.14
N THR A 18 29.49 -10.81 17.46
CA THR A 18 29.79 -10.71 16.02
C THR A 18 31.23 -11.12 15.70
N PRO A 19 31.49 -11.82 14.58
CA PRO A 19 32.85 -12.06 14.08
C PRO A 19 33.35 -10.90 13.18
N PRO A 20 34.68 -10.68 13.08
CA PRO A 20 35.26 -9.45 12.56
C PRO A 20 35.40 -9.39 11.03
N MET A 21 35.53 -8.13 10.58
CA MET A 21 35.80 -7.65 9.22
C MET A 21 37.01 -8.33 8.56
N ARG A 22 36.88 -8.61 7.25
CA ARG A 22 38.02 -8.80 6.34
C ARG A 22 38.18 -7.57 5.45
N HIS A 23 39.22 -6.79 5.72
CA HIS A 23 39.76 -5.79 4.79
C HIS A 23 40.40 -6.48 3.59
N CYS A 24 40.07 -6.04 2.39
CA CYS A 24 40.80 -6.37 1.17
C CYS A 24 41.46 -5.07 0.67
N ALA A 25 42.70 -4.85 1.09
CA ALA A 25 43.57 -3.84 0.53
C ALA A 25 44.60 -4.55 -0.38
N ARG A 26 44.59 -4.21 -1.67
CA ARG A 26 45.73 -4.38 -2.60
C ARG A 26 45.97 -2.97 -3.14
N GLY A 27 47.12 -2.32 -2.97
CA GLY A 27 48.48 -2.82 -2.90
C GLY A 27 49.21 -2.35 -4.16
N VAL A 28 49.50 -1.05 -4.23
CA VAL A 28 50.34 -0.41 -5.25
C VAL A 28 51.79 -0.86 -5.02
N THR A 29 52.46 -1.37 -6.04
CA THR A 29 53.90 -1.68 -5.99
C THR A 29 54.64 -0.79 -6.98
N TRP A 30 55.59 -0.02 -6.45
CA TRP A 30 56.60 0.74 -7.17
C TRP A 30 57.88 -0.10 -7.17
N SER A 31 58.57 -0.18 -8.32
CA SER A 31 59.91 -0.77 -8.44
C SER A 31 60.93 0.33 -8.70
N PRO A 32 62.07 0.38 -8.00
CA PRO A 32 63.20 1.25 -8.33
C PRO A 32 64.38 0.46 -8.90
N GLY A 33 65.08 1.03 -9.89
CA GLY A 33 66.44 0.60 -10.24
C GLY A 33 66.85 0.88 -11.68
N GLY A 34 68.00 1.54 -11.87
CA GLY A 34 68.74 1.53 -13.13
C GLY A 34 69.56 2.79 -13.42
N ILE A 35 70.85 2.75 -13.09
CA ILE A 35 71.87 3.80 -13.27
C ILE A 35 72.63 3.60 -14.60
N SER A 36 73.03 4.67 -15.30
CA SER A 36 74.31 4.84 -16.04
C SER A 36 74.28 6.19 -16.79
N SER A 37 75.02 7.22 -16.36
CA SER A 37 76.42 7.56 -16.61
C SER A 37 76.73 8.21 -17.99
N GLY A 38 77.07 9.51 -17.94
CA GLY A 38 78.15 10.11 -18.77
C GLY A 38 77.74 10.84 -20.06
N LEU A 39 77.74 12.18 -20.05
CA LEU A 39 78.74 13.02 -20.75
C LEU A 39 78.49 14.53 -20.50
N ARG A 40 79.58 15.29 -20.44
CA ARG A 40 79.66 16.73 -20.15
C ARG A 40 79.46 17.60 -21.42
N ALA A 41 79.04 18.84 -21.16
CA ALA A 41 79.16 20.07 -21.96
C ALA A 41 78.12 20.24 -23.09
N ARG A 42 77.58 21.42 -23.39
CA ARG A 42 78.05 22.81 -23.21
C ARG A 42 76.88 23.73 -22.85
N ILE A 43 77.23 24.82 -22.15
CA ILE A 43 76.42 26.02 -21.92
C ILE A 43 76.04 26.65 -23.27
N GLY A 44 74.75 26.83 -23.50
CA GLY A 44 74.20 27.64 -24.57
C GLY A 44 73.09 28.50 -23.96
N VAL A 45 73.39 29.77 -23.74
CA VAL A 45 72.43 30.79 -23.33
C VAL A 45 71.51 31.04 -24.52
N TYR A 46 70.25 30.63 -24.41
CA TYR A 46 69.18 31.11 -25.28
C TYR A 46 67.97 31.45 -24.42
N ASP A 47 67.74 32.76 -24.29
CA ASP A 47 66.49 33.33 -23.83
C ASP A 47 65.33 32.80 -24.67
N PHE A 48 64.52 31.94 -24.07
CA PHE A 48 63.19 31.65 -24.59
C PHE A 48 62.25 31.46 -23.39
N CYS A 49 61.74 32.57 -22.89
CA CYS A 49 60.60 32.58 -21.98
C CYS A 49 59.35 32.24 -22.81
N PRO A 50 58.74 31.04 -22.68
CA PRO A 50 57.50 30.79 -23.39
C PRO A 50 56.42 31.61 -22.68
N LYS A 51 55.91 32.63 -23.37
CA LYS A 51 54.66 33.28 -22.98
C LYS A 51 53.62 32.17 -22.84
N ILE A 52 53.23 31.86 -21.62
CA ILE A 52 52.04 31.06 -21.32
C ILE A 52 50.87 31.89 -21.86
N GLN A 53 50.45 31.60 -23.10
CA GLN A 53 49.22 32.12 -23.64
C GLN A 53 48.09 31.50 -22.83
N ALA A 54 47.34 32.35 -22.13
CA ALA A 54 46.07 31.95 -21.53
C ALA A 54 45.23 31.26 -22.62
N PRO A 55 44.59 30.11 -22.32
CA PRO A 55 43.74 29.44 -23.29
C PRO A 55 42.64 30.43 -23.71
N ARG A 56 42.51 30.64 -25.02
CA ARG A 56 41.39 31.35 -25.60
C ARG A 56 40.12 30.63 -25.15
N LEU A 57 39.32 31.30 -24.32
CA LEU A 57 37.96 30.88 -23.98
C LEU A 57 37.20 30.76 -25.31
N SER A 58 37.07 29.52 -25.79
CA SER A 58 36.12 29.19 -26.84
C SER A 58 34.73 29.49 -26.30
N GLN A 59 33.99 30.31 -27.02
CA GLN A 59 32.59 30.62 -26.76
C GLN A 59 31.77 29.33 -26.66
N GLY A 60 31.60 28.86 -25.42
CA GLY A 60 30.78 27.73 -25.03
C GLY A 60 30.02 28.00 -23.73
N GLU A 61 29.96 29.26 -23.30
CA GLU A 61 29.29 29.70 -22.08
C GLU A 61 27.87 30.19 -22.40
N CYS A 62 26.85 29.32 -22.32
CA CYS A 62 25.47 29.78 -22.04
C CYS A 62 24.43 28.70 -21.70
N SER A 63 24.77 27.41 -21.65
CA SER A 63 23.80 26.41 -21.18
C SER A 63 23.71 26.35 -19.65
N MET A 64 24.84 26.33 -18.93
CA MET A 64 24.83 26.12 -17.47
C MET A 64 24.22 27.28 -16.67
N ASN A 65 24.31 28.53 -17.16
CA ASN A 65 23.87 29.70 -16.40
C ASN A 65 22.33 29.83 -16.36
N ARG A 66 21.63 29.42 -17.43
CA ARG A 66 20.16 29.41 -17.46
C ARG A 66 19.57 28.37 -16.52
N ASP A 67 20.12 27.17 -16.49
CA ASP A 67 19.61 26.08 -15.64
C ASP A 67 19.82 26.39 -14.15
N LEU A 68 20.95 27.02 -13.80
CA LEU A 68 21.21 27.49 -12.44
C LEU A 68 20.24 28.61 -12.02
N ILE A 69 20.04 29.62 -12.86
CA ILE A 69 19.09 30.71 -12.59
C ILE A 69 17.66 30.17 -12.50
N ALA A 70 17.29 29.22 -13.36
CA ALA A 70 15.99 28.57 -13.34
C ALA A 70 15.78 27.75 -12.06
N ARG A 71 16.80 27.05 -11.56
CA ARG A 71 16.75 26.33 -10.28
C ARG A 71 16.65 27.27 -9.08
N LEU A 72 17.39 28.37 -9.08
CA LEU A 72 17.37 29.36 -7.99
C LEU A 72 16.08 30.18 -7.98
N SER A 73 15.44 30.36 -9.13
CA SER A 73 14.16 31.08 -9.27
C SER A 73 12.94 30.16 -9.11
N ARG A 74 13.15 28.86 -8.88
CA ARG A 74 12.08 27.86 -8.75
C ARG A 74 11.44 27.92 -7.37
N ARG A 75 10.12 27.79 -7.34
CA ARG A 75 9.35 27.70 -6.09
C ARG A 75 9.04 26.24 -5.77
N TYR A 76 9.13 25.91 -4.50
CA TYR A 76 8.82 24.61 -3.95
C TYR A 76 7.62 24.73 -3.02
N LEU A 77 6.49 24.19 -3.43
CA LEU A 77 5.22 24.30 -2.73
C LEU A 77 4.86 23.00 -2.05
N ALA A 78 4.24 23.10 -0.87
CA ALA A 78 3.63 21.98 -0.19
C ALA A 78 2.17 22.27 0.08
N LEU A 79 1.32 21.25 -0.10
CA LEU A 79 -0.07 21.27 0.30
C LEU A 79 -0.32 20.18 1.34
N ASP A 80 -0.79 20.59 2.51
CA ASP A 80 -1.39 19.69 3.49
C ASP A 80 -2.92 19.69 3.29
N LEU A 81 -3.49 18.50 3.08
CA LEU A 81 -4.87 18.32 2.65
C LEU A 81 -5.72 17.85 3.83
N HIS A 82 -6.58 18.72 4.36
CA HIS A 82 -7.58 18.35 5.37
C HIS A 82 -8.97 18.17 4.75
N LYS A 83 -9.94 17.77 5.59
CA LYS A 83 -11.30 17.45 5.15
C LYS A 83 -12.05 18.67 4.56
N HIS A 84 -11.84 19.85 5.14
CA HIS A 84 -12.60 21.07 4.82
C HIS A 84 -11.74 22.17 4.20
N TYR A 85 -10.44 22.14 4.46
CA TYR A 85 -9.49 23.15 3.99
C TYR A 85 -8.16 22.47 3.64
N SER A 86 -7.32 23.16 2.91
CA SER A 86 -5.94 22.80 2.66
C SER A 86 -5.03 23.94 3.11
N ILE A 87 -3.85 23.61 3.62
CA ILE A 87 -2.81 24.58 3.93
C ILE A 87 -1.77 24.54 2.81
N VAL A 88 -1.46 25.69 2.23
CA VAL A 88 -0.48 25.84 1.15
C VAL A 88 0.66 26.72 1.61
N ALA A 89 1.90 26.28 1.44
CA ALA A 89 3.08 27.09 1.73
C ALA A 89 4.14 26.90 0.65
N ALA A 90 5.00 27.90 0.45
CA ALA A 90 6.05 27.86 -0.57
C ALA A 90 7.39 28.36 -0.06
N VAL A 91 8.47 27.73 -0.52
CA VAL A 91 9.85 28.14 -0.26
C VAL A 91 10.65 28.24 -1.55
N ASP A 92 11.76 28.98 -1.51
CA ASP A 92 12.77 28.95 -2.56
C ASP A 92 13.71 27.75 -2.42
N PHE A 93 14.70 27.68 -3.31
CA PHE A 93 15.72 26.62 -3.29
C PHE A 93 16.55 26.59 -1.98
N GLU A 94 16.75 27.74 -1.33
CA GLU A 94 17.49 27.85 -0.07
C GLU A 94 16.60 27.53 1.15
N GLY A 95 15.29 27.33 0.94
CA GLY A 95 14.31 27.03 1.99
C GLY A 95 13.78 28.28 2.71
N LYS A 96 14.01 29.47 2.16
CA LYS A 96 13.41 30.73 2.61
C LYS A 96 11.95 30.79 2.16
N VAL A 97 11.09 31.31 3.04
CA VAL A 97 9.65 31.37 2.79
C VAL A 97 9.34 32.41 1.70
N ILE A 98 8.66 31.97 0.64
CA ILE A 98 8.12 32.83 -0.42
C ILE A 98 6.63 33.08 -0.17
N LEU A 99 5.91 32.03 0.25
CA LEU A 99 4.50 32.08 0.60
C LEU A 99 4.35 31.53 2.02
N GLU A 100 3.96 32.41 2.93
CA GLU A 100 3.54 32.00 4.27
C GLU A 100 2.34 31.06 4.18
N PRO A 101 2.16 30.12 5.12
CA PRO A 101 1.06 29.17 5.07
C PRO A 101 -0.31 29.85 4.94
N VAL A 102 -0.97 29.62 3.81
CA VAL A 102 -2.32 30.10 3.54
C VAL A 102 -3.29 28.96 3.67
N ARG A 103 -4.35 29.18 4.44
CA ARG A 103 -5.50 28.28 4.49
C ARG A 103 -6.43 28.59 3.32
N VAL A 104 -6.76 27.56 2.55
CA VAL A 104 -7.69 27.63 1.42
C VAL A 104 -8.83 26.65 1.68
N GLU A 105 -10.08 27.12 1.64
CA GLU A 105 -11.23 26.24 1.79
C GLU A 105 -11.33 25.29 0.58
N GLN A 106 -11.77 24.05 0.81
CA GLN A 106 -11.73 23.00 -0.22
C GLN A 106 -12.60 23.35 -1.45
N ALA A 107 -13.66 24.13 -1.25
CA ALA A 107 -14.53 24.60 -2.33
C ALA A 107 -13.82 25.58 -3.27
N ASP A 108 -12.93 26.41 -2.75
CA ASP A 108 -12.20 27.44 -3.50
C ASP A 108 -10.85 26.95 -4.03
N LEU A 109 -10.40 25.77 -3.58
CA LEU A 109 -9.09 25.22 -3.90
C LEU A 109 -8.79 25.18 -5.41
N PRO A 110 -9.67 24.67 -6.30
CA PRO A 110 -9.36 24.62 -7.73
C PRO A 110 -9.08 26.01 -8.33
N GLY A 111 -9.93 26.99 -8.04
CA GLY A 111 -9.76 28.36 -8.52
C GLY A 111 -8.57 29.08 -7.87
N TRP A 112 -8.18 28.70 -6.65
CA TRP A 112 -6.97 29.18 -6.03
C TRP A 112 -5.72 28.62 -6.72
N LEU A 113 -5.70 27.32 -7.03
CA LEU A 113 -4.57 26.66 -7.70
C LEU A 113 -4.30 27.26 -9.09
N GLU A 114 -5.33 27.45 -9.90
CA GLU A 114 -5.20 28.05 -11.25
C GLU A 114 -4.59 29.46 -11.22
N LYS A 115 -4.84 30.22 -10.15
CA LYS A 115 -4.35 31.60 -10.02
C LYS A 115 -2.94 31.70 -9.46
N HIS A 116 -2.52 30.75 -8.64
CA HIS A 116 -1.30 30.88 -7.83
C HIS A 116 -0.18 29.91 -8.21
N ILE A 117 -0.51 28.78 -8.86
CA ILE A 117 0.48 27.81 -9.34
C ILE A 117 1.06 28.26 -10.68
N GLN A 118 2.36 28.12 -10.83
CA GLN A 118 3.11 28.44 -12.04
C GLN A 118 3.66 27.16 -12.68
N ALA A 119 3.81 27.20 -14.01
CA ALA A 119 4.30 26.06 -14.80
C ALA A 119 5.72 25.61 -14.44
N THR A 120 6.50 26.41 -13.71
CA THR A 120 7.85 26.09 -13.22
C THR A 120 7.87 25.52 -11.80
N ASP A 121 6.73 25.49 -11.12
CA ASP A 121 6.64 25.11 -9.72
C ASP A 121 6.87 23.62 -9.51
N PHE A 122 7.51 23.30 -8.40
CA PHE A 122 7.55 21.94 -7.86
C PHE A 122 6.59 21.87 -6.69
N VAL A 123 5.66 20.92 -6.73
CA VAL A 123 4.59 20.79 -5.74
C VAL A 123 4.66 19.42 -5.08
N VAL A 124 4.49 19.40 -3.76
CA VAL A 124 4.29 18.17 -2.99
C VAL A 124 2.96 18.19 -2.25
N ILE A 125 2.27 17.06 -2.26
CA ILE A 125 1.05 16.84 -1.48
C ILE A 125 1.25 15.66 -0.54
N GLU A 126 0.74 15.73 0.69
CA GLU A 126 0.74 14.57 1.59
C GLU A 126 -0.29 13.53 1.11
N SER A 127 0.05 12.23 1.15
CA SER A 127 -0.89 11.18 0.78
C SER A 127 -2.04 11.09 1.79
N THR A 128 -3.20 11.60 1.39
CA THR A 128 -4.47 11.50 2.11
C THR A 128 -5.56 10.93 1.20
N THR A 129 -6.80 10.80 1.70
CA THR A 129 -7.94 10.26 0.93
C THR A 129 -8.24 11.02 -0.36
N ASN A 130 -7.99 12.33 -0.40
CA ASN A 130 -8.32 13.19 -1.54
C ASN A 130 -7.10 13.54 -2.41
N ALA A 131 -5.92 13.02 -2.08
CA ALA A 131 -4.66 13.38 -2.75
C ALA A 131 -4.71 13.15 -4.27
N TRP A 132 -5.40 12.11 -4.73
CA TRP A 132 -5.53 11.80 -6.15
C TRP A 132 -6.28 12.86 -6.95
N THR A 133 -7.35 13.43 -6.39
CA THR A 133 -8.12 14.50 -7.04
C THR A 133 -7.30 15.78 -7.09
N VAL A 134 -6.59 16.12 -6.02
CA VAL A 134 -5.75 17.33 -5.99
C VAL A 134 -4.53 17.17 -6.90
N TYR A 135 -3.95 15.97 -6.97
CA TYR A 135 -2.87 15.66 -7.93
C TYR A 135 -3.32 15.94 -9.36
N ASP A 136 -4.52 15.49 -9.76
CA ASP A 136 -5.02 15.68 -11.13
C ASP A 136 -5.25 17.16 -11.46
N LEU A 137 -5.57 18.00 -10.47
CA LEU A 137 -5.69 19.45 -10.65
C LEU A 137 -4.31 20.12 -10.80
N LEU A 138 -3.30 19.62 -10.11
CA LEU A 138 -1.96 20.20 -10.08
C LEU A 138 -1.08 19.76 -11.26
N GLU A 139 -1.22 18.51 -11.72
CA GLU A 139 -0.40 17.93 -12.78
C GLU A 139 -0.31 18.83 -14.03
N PRO A 140 -1.40 19.41 -14.57
CA PRO A 140 -1.30 20.28 -15.74
C PRO A 140 -0.78 21.69 -15.44
N LEU A 141 -0.74 22.10 -14.17
CA LEU A 141 -0.42 23.48 -13.76
C LEU A 141 1.05 23.67 -13.36
N ALA A 142 1.72 22.61 -12.88
CA ALA A 142 3.06 22.66 -12.31
C ALA A 142 4.06 21.81 -13.11
N GLU A 143 5.36 22.11 -13.00
CA GLU A 143 6.40 21.35 -13.69
C GLU A 143 6.52 19.93 -13.14
N LYS A 144 6.36 19.79 -11.82
CA LYS A 144 6.47 18.51 -11.13
C LYS A 144 5.56 18.44 -9.92
N VAL A 145 4.75 17.40 -9.85
CA VAL A 145 3.90 17.10 -8.69
C VAL A 145 4.33 15.78 -8.08
N GLN A 146 4.50 15.76 -6.76
CA GLN A 146 4.87 14.55 -6.01
C GLN A 146 3.88 14.32 -4.87
N VAL A 147 3.58 13.05 -4.60
CA VAL A 147 2.76 12.66 -3.45
C VAL A 147 3.68 12.02 -2.42
N ALA A 148 3.71 12.57 -1.21
CA ALA A 148 4.58 12.12 -0.13
C ALA A 148 3.93 11.03 0.73
N ASN A 149 4.71 10.04 1.16
CA ASN A 149 4.25 9.05 2.13
C ASN A 149 4.22 9.66 3.55
N PRO A 150 3.04 9.80 4.19
CA PRO A 150 2.89 10.46 5.49
C PRO A 150 3.69 9.79 6.61
N ILE A 151 3.79 8.46 6.59
CA ILE A 151 4.51 7.69 7.63
C ILE A 151 6.01 7.98 7.53
N LYS A 152 6.56 7.97 6.31
CA LYS A 152 7.98 8.22 6.07
C LYS A 152 8.33 9.69 6.29
N VAL A 153 7.46 10.62 5.89
CA VAL A 153 7.63 12.06 6.17
C VAL A 153 7.74 12.29 7.68
N LYS A 154 6.83 11.69 8.47
CA LYS A 154 6.90 11.79 9.94
C LYS A 154 8.21 11.24 10.50
N GLN A 155 8.72 10.13 9.99
CA GLN A 155 10.01 9.57 10.44
C GLN A 155 11.20 10.51 10.17
N ILE A 156 11.16 11.25 9.06
CA ILE A 156 12.21 12.23 8.72
C ILE A 156 12.04 13.54 9.51
N ALA A 157 10.79 13.96 9.75
CA ALA A 157 10.45 15.23 10.41
C ALA A 157 10.34 15.15 11.95
N GLN A 158 10.46 13.96 12.54
CA GLN A 158 10.20 13.61 13.95
C GLN A 158 10.98 14.42 15.01
N ALA A 159 11.89 15.30 14.60
CA ALA A 159 12.70 16.14 15.49
C ALA A 159 11.99 17.41 16.02
N ARG A 160 10.74 17.73 15.62
CA ARG A 160 10.10 19.01 15.99
C ARG A 160 8.64 18.89 16.45
N VAL A 161 8.26 19.80 17.36
CA VAL A 161 6.89 19.98 17.87
C VAL A 161 5.95 20.27 16.70
N LYS A 162 4.90 19.45 16.61
CA LYS A 162 3.94 19.42 15.51
C LYS A 162 2.96 20.59 15.62
N THR A 163 3.01 21.52 14.69
CA THR A 163 1.94 22.49 14.45
C THR A 163 1.61 22.44 12.97
N ASP A 164 0.33 22.25 12.62
CA ASP A 164 -0.08 21.94 11.23
C ASP A 164 0.43 22.97 10.20
N VAL A 165 0.46 24.25 10.59
CA VAL A 165 1.01 25.38 9.80
C VAL A 165 2.52 25.25 9.54
N ARG A 166 3.28 24.79 10.54
CA ARG A 166 4.74 24.64 10.43
C ARG A 166 5.11 23.37 9.65
N ASP A 167 4.26 22.36 9.71
CA ASP A 167 4.45 21.08 9.04
C ASP A 167 4.45 21.26 7.51
N THR A 168 3.57 22.11 6.97
CA THR A 168 3.55 22.42 5.52
C THR A 168 4.85 23.07 5.05
N LEU A 169 5.41 24.01 5.82
CA LEU A 169 6.71 24.62 5.49
C LEU A 169 7.87 23.61 5.56
N ILE A 170 7.83 22.69 6.52
CA ILE A 170 8.82 21.60 6.61
C ILE A 170 8.73 20.74 5.35
N LEU A 171 7.52 20.37 4.95
CA LEU A 171 7.28 19.57 3.75
C LEU A 171 7.78 20.29 2.47
N ALA A 172 7.56 21.60 2.35
CA ALA A 172 8.06 22.42 1.24
C ALA A 172 9.61 22.45 1.20
N ARG A 173 10.26 22.60 2.36
CA ARG A 173 11.73 22.54 2.46
C ARG A 173 12.28 21.16 2.14
N MET A 174 11.60 20.09 2.54
CA MET A 174 11.99 18.72 2.15
C MET A 174 11.90 18.52 0.64
N LEU A 175 10.94 19.16 -0.04
CA LEU A 175 10.84 19.15 -1.49
C LEU A 175 12.00 19.92 -2.15
N ALA A 176 12.34 21.11 -1.65
CA ALA A 176 13.49 21.87 -2.13
C ALA A 176 14.81 21.08 -1.99
N ALA A 177 14.97 20.38 -0.87
CA ALA A 177 16.11 19.50 -0.61
C ALA A 177 16.05 18.14 -1.34
N ASN A 178 15.01 17.88 -2.16
CA ASN A 178 14.79 16.62 -2.86
C ASN A 178 14.79 15.38 -1.93
N MET A 179 14.26 15.52 -0.71
CA MET A 179 14.18 14.47 0.32
C MET A 179 12.78 13.88 0.49
N ILE A 180 11.88 14.10 -0.47
CA ILE A 180 10.50 13.61 -0.38
C ILE A 180 10.45 12.10 -0.60
N PRO A 181 9.92 11.32 0.35
CA PRO A 181 9.62 9.91 0.13
C PRO A 181 8.36 9.79 -0.73
N SER A 182 8.52 9.94 -2.05
CA SER A 182 7.42 9.95 -2.99
C SER A 182 6.78 8.57 -3.17
N ILE A 183 5.48 8.56 -3.44
CA ILE A 183 4.72 7.36 -3.81
C ILE A 183 4.30 7.45 -5.27
N TRP A 184 4.19 6.28 -5.90
CA TRP A 184 3.65 6.19 -7.25
C TRP A 184 2.18 6.62 -7.28
N VAL A 185 1.85 7.51 -8.20
CA VAL A 185 0.48 7.96 -8.43
C VAL A 185 -0.14 7.05 -9.49
N PRO A 186 -1.16 6.24 -9.14
CA PRO A 186 -1.81 5.37 -10.10
C PRO A 186 -2.56 6.19 -11.18
N PRO A 187 -2.44 5.82 -12.47
CA PRO A 187 -3.29 6.35 -13.54
C PRO A 187 -4.79 6.25 -13.23
N VAL A 188 -5.60 7.06 -13.91
CA VAL A 188 -7.04 7.20 -13.66
C VAL A 188 -7.76 5.86 -13.83
N GLU A 189 -7.39 5.08 -14.83
CA GLU A 189 -7.93 3.75 -15.11
C GLU A 189 -7.65 2.77 -13.95
N VAL A 190 -6.45 2.81 -13.37
CA VAL A 190 -6.04 1.97 -12.22
C VAL A 190 -6.84 2.39 -10.99
N ARG A 191 -6.96 3.70 -10.75
CA ARG A 191 -7.74 4.26 -9.62
C ARG A 191 -9.20 3.86 -9.70
N SER A 192 -9.79 3.96 -10.89
CA SER A 192 -11.19 3.60 -11.15
C SER A 192 -11.47 2.13 -10.87
N LEU A 193 -10.57 1.24 -11.32
CA LEU A 193 -10.70 -0.20 -11.05
C LEU A 193 -10.55 -0.51 -9.56
N ARG A 194 -9.52 0.07 -8.90
CA ARG A 194 -9.28 -0.09 -7.45
C ARG A 194 -10.44 0.42 -6.60
N TYR A 195 -11.09 1.50 -7.01
CA TYR A 195 -12.27 2.03 -6.34
C TYR A 195 -13.39 0.98 -6.30
N LEU A 196 -13.76 0.41 -7.45
CA LEU A 196 -14.80 -0.62 -7.52
C LEU A 196 -14.42 -1.91 -6.80
N LEU A 197 -13.16 -2.34 -6.89
CA LEU A 197 -12.66 -3.50 -6.14
C LEU A 197 -12.75 -3.29 -4.63
N SER A 198 -12.40 -2.10 -4.14
CA SER A 198 -12.53 -1.72 -2.74
C SER A 198 -13.99 -1.74 -2.28
N GLN A 199 -14.91 -1.20 -3.09
CA GLN A 199 -16.34 -1.27 -2.79
C GLN A 199 -16.85 -2.72 -2.74
N ARG A 200 -16.50 -3.55 -3.73
CA ARG A 200 -16.86 -4.98 -3.72
C ARG A 200 -16.34 -5.68 -2.46
N ARG A 201 -15.08 -5.42 -2.06
CA ARG A 201 -14.49 -5.99 -0.83
C ARG A 201 -15.27 -5.57 0.41
N ARG A 202 -15.67 -4.29 0.53
CA ARG A 202 -16.49 -3.79 1.65
C ARG A 202 -17.86 -4.49 1.70
N LEU A 203 -18.57 -4.56 0.58
CA LEU A 203 -19.86 -5.25 0.50
C LEU A 203 -19.73 -6.74 0.84
N THR A 204 -18.68 -7.41 0.36
CA THR A 204 -18.41 -8.83 0.68
C THR A 204 -18.14 -9.02 2.17
N GLY A 205 -17.43 -8.07 2.80
CA GLY A 205 -17.21 -8.06 4.25
C GLY A 205 -18.52 -7.92 5.03
N MET A 206 -19.39 -6.98 4.64
CA MET A 206 -20.71 -6.82 5.26
C MET A 206 -21.60 -8.06 5.05
N HIS A 207 -21.61 -8.63 3.85
CA HIS A 207 -22.32 -9.88 3.55
C HIS A 207 -21.87 -11.01 4.46
N THR A 208 -20.56 -11.19 4.62
CA THR A 208 -19.98 -12.19 5.52
C THR A 208 -20.37 -11.95 6.98
N GLN A 209 -20.40 -10.69 7.44
CA GLN A 209 -20.82 -10.34 8.80
C GLN A 209 -22.29 -10.69 9.05
N ILE A 210 -23.17 -10.45 8.09
CA ILE A 210 -24.60 -10.81 8.18
C ILE A 210 -24.76 -12.33 8.26
N VAL A 211 -24.12 -13.07 7.35
CA VAL A 211 -24.16 -14.54 7.34
C VAL A 211 -23.62 -15.12 8.65
N ASN A 212 -22.53 -14.59 9.18
CA ASN A 212 -21.97 -15.03 10.46
C ASN A 212 -22.92 -14.75 11.64
N ARG A 213 -23.69 -13.66 11.59
CA ARG A 213 -24.70 -13.36 12.59
C ARG A 213 -25.83 -14.37 12.57
N MET A 214 -26.31 -14.72 11.38
CA MET A 214 -27.32 -15.77 11.20
C MET A 214 -26.81 -17.13 11.70
N HIS A 215 -25.55 -17.48 11.40
CA HIS A 215 -24.89 -18.67 11.97
C HIS A 215 -24.84 -18.65 13.50
N SER A 216 -24.65 -17.48 14.10
CA SER A 216 -24.60 -17.35 15.56
C SER A 216 -25.96 -17.62 16.21
N VAL A 217 -27.07 -17.25 15.55
CA VAL A 217 -28.43 -17.57 16.00
C VAL A 217 -28.68 -19.08 15.91
N ALA A 218 -28.38 -19.70 14.76
CA ALA A 218 -28.52 -21.15 14.61
C ALA A 218 -27.69 -21.93 15.63
N HIS A 219 -26.46 -21.47 15.89
CA HIS A 219 -25.56 -22.10 16.86
C HIS A 219 -26.08 -21.99 18.30
N ARG A 220 -26.72 -20.87 18.68
CA ARG A 220 -27.26 -20.63 20.02
C ARG A 220 -28.32 -21.67 20.40
N HIS A 221 -29.16 -22.03 19.44
CA HIS A 221 -30.27 -22.98 19.62
C HIS A 221 -29.91 -24.40 19.19
N HIS A 222 -28.62 -24.68 18.97
CA HIS A 222 -28.14 -26.01 18.55
C HIS A 222 -28.81 -26.55 17.28
N LEU A 223 -29.34 -25.66 16.43
CA LEU A 223 -30.08 -26.02 15.23
C LEU A 223 -29.11 -26.62 14.21
N ARG A 224 -29.40 -27.85 13.77
CA ARG A 224 -28.53 -28.59 12.86
C ARG A 224 -28.61 -27.99 11.46
N HIS A 225 -27.64 -27.18 11.07
CA HIS A 225 -27.44 -26.83 9.66
C HIS A 225 -26.45 -27.79 8.98
N PRO A 226 -26.60 -28.11 7.68
CA PRO A 226 -25.65 -28.95 6.96
C PRO A 226 -24.22 -28.41 7.08
N ARG A 227 -23.25 -29.30 7.36
CA ARG A 227 -21.83 -28.95 7.37
C ARG A 227 -21.37 -28.69 5.94
N GLY A 228 -20.63 -27.60 5.74
CA GLY A 228 -19.90 -27.38 4.49
C GLY A 228 -20.78 -27.02 3.30
N LYS A 229 -21.32 -25.80 3.32
CA LYS A 229 -21.48 -24.86 2.19
C LYS A 229 -22.07 -23.60 2.81
N ARG A 230 -21.62 -22.43 2.34
CA ARG A 230 -22.13 -21.12 2.78
C ARG A 230 -23.65 -21.17 2.84
N PHE A 231 -24.23 -20.49 3.83
CA PHE A 231 -25.67 -20.28 3.99
C PHE A 231 -26.36 -20.25 2.62
N ASN A 232 -26.93 -21.38 2.22
CA ASN A 232 -27.62 -21.49 0.95
C ASN A 232 -29.07 -21.20 1.28
N GLU A 233 -29.71 -20.29 0.55
CA GLU A 233 -31.14 -19.95 0.70
C GLU A 233 -32.04 -21.19 0.75
N LYS A 234 -31.58 -22.34 0.24
CA LYS A 234 -32.27 -23.62 0.27
C LYS A 234 -32.26 -24.36 1.63
N ASN A 235 -31.37 -23.99 2.55
CA ASN A 235 -31.16 -24.68 3.84
C ASN A 235 -31.67 -23.84 5.03
N THR A 236 -32.61 -22.92 4.80
CA THR A 236 -33.07 -21.93 5.77
C THR A 236 -34.30 -22.35 6.57
N VAL A 237 -34.75 -23.60 6.43
CA VAL A 237 -35.97 -24.10 7.08
C VAL A 237 -35.91 -23.97 8.61
N TRP A 238 -34.72 -24.04 9.22
CA TRP A 238 -34.49 -23.85 10.67
C TRP A 238 -34.87 -22.45 11.17
N GLN A 239 -35.07 -21.46 10.30
CA GLN A 239 -35.39 -20.09 10.71
C GLN A 239 -36.84 -19.91 11.18
N GLN A 240 -37.69 -20.88 10.90
CA GLN A 240 -39.08 -20.94 11.37
C GLN A 240 -39.22 -21.94 12.52
N ASP A 241 -38.11 -22.36 13.12
CA ASP A 241 -38.13 -23.28 14.24
C ASP A 241 -38.84 -22.66 15.45
N ASP A 242 -39.62 -23.47 16.14
CA ASP A 242 -40.42 -23.06 17.29
C ASP A 242 -39.55 -22.69 18.51
N GLU A 243 -38.28 -23.12 18.53
CA GLU A 243 -37.30 -22.76 19.57
C GLU A 243 -36.85 -21.29 19.50
N LEU A 244 -37.05 -20.61 18.36
CA LEU A 244 -36.65 -19.21 18.17
C LEU A 244 -37.67 -18.23 18.76
N SER A 245 -37.19 -17.19 19.43
CA SER A 245 -38.07 -16.10 19.88
C SER A 245 -38.58 -15.27 18.69
N GLU A 246 -39.69 -14.55 18.89
CA GLU A 246 -40.26 -13.67 17.86
C GLU A 246 -39.29 -12.56 17.45
N GLU A 247 -38.49 -12.05 18.40
CA GLU A 247 -37.44 -11.06 18.12
C GLU A 247 -36.30 -11.64 17.28
N GLU A 248 -35.92 -12.89 17.52
CA GLU A 248 -34.88 -13.57 16.74
C GLU A 248 -35.36 -13.86 15.31
N LYS A 249 -36.62 -14.31 15.16
CA LYS A 249 -37.25 -14.49 13.85
C LYS A 249 -37.31 -13.16 13.07
N PHE A 250 -37.72 -12.08 13.73
CA PHE A 250 -37.73 -10.74 13.14
C PHE A 250 -36.32 -10.28 12.72
N GLN A 251 -35.31 -10.50 13.56
CA GLN A 251 -33.93 -10.15 13.22
C GLN A 251 -33.40 -10.97 12.03
N LEU A 252 -33.69 -12.27 11.99
CA LEU A 252 -33.32 -13.14 10.87
C LEU A 252 -33.97 -12.69 9.56
N GLU A 253 -35.24 -12.29 9.59
CA GLU A 253 -35.94 -11.73 8.43
C GLU A 253 -35.21 -10.50 7.86
N LEU A 254 -34.88 -9.53 8.72
CA LEU A 254 -34.15 -8.33 8.32
C LEU A 254 -32.75 -8.65 7.77
N ASP A 255 -32.06 -9.60 8.39
CA ASP A 255 -30.72 -10.03 7.97
C ASP A 255 -30.75 -10.73 6.61
N MET A 256 -31.76 -11.56 6.33
CA MET A 256 -31.95 -12.16 5.01
C MET A 256 -32.24 -11.14 3.92
N ALA A 257 -33.13 -10.17 4.21
CA ALA A 257 -33.42 -9.10 3.27
C ALA A 257 -32.14 -8.29 2.94
N THR A 258 -31.31 -8.04 3.96
CA THR A 258 -30.03 -7.35 3.83
C THR A 258 -29.00 -8.19 3.06
N GLU A 259 -28.88 -9.48 3.38
CA GLU A 259 -27.98 -10.43 2.71
C GLU A 259 -28.27 -10.48 1.20
N LYS A 260 -29.54 -10.66 0.83
CA LYS A 260 -29.99 -10.68 -0.56
C LYS A 260 -29.63 -9.39 -1.27
N ARG A 261 -29.87 -8.25 -0.62
CA ARG A 261 -29.55 -6.93 -1.18
C ARG A 261 -28.04 -6.76 -1.40
N LEU A 262 -27.21 -7.20 -0.46
CA LEU A 262 -25.76 -7.15 -0.58
C LEU A 262 -25.28 -8.06 -1.70
N ALA A 263 -25.82 -9.28 -1.83
CA ALA A 263 -25.49 -10.22 -2.90
C ALA A 263 -25.81 -9.62 -4.28
N GLU A 264 -26.98 -8.98 -4.45
CA GLU A 264 -27.34 -8.25 -5.68
C GLU A 264 -26.33 -7.15 -6.02
N GLN A 265 -25.94 -6.33 -5.04
CA GLN A 265 -24.99 -5.24 -5.23
C GLN A 265 -23.59 -5.76 -5.60
N ILE A 266 -23.11 -6.81 -4.92
CA ILE A 266 -21.85 -7.49 -5.24
C ILE A 266 -21.89 -8.00 -6.68
N GLY A 267 -23.01 -8.62 -7.11
CA GLY A 267 -23.21 -9.07 -8.48
C GLY A 267 -23.15 -7.92 -9.50
N LYS A 268 -23.78 -6.78 -9.21
CA LYS A 268 -23.72 -5.58 -10.08
C LYS A 268 -22.30 -5.07 -10.25
N ILE A 269 -21.53 -4.95 -9.16
CA ILE A 269 -20.14 -4.49 -9.22
C ILE A 269 -19.27 -5.52 -9.95
N THR A 270 -19.47 -6.81 -9.71
CA THR A 270 -18.71 -7.88 -10.37
C THR A 270 -18.91 -7.87 -11.88
N ARG A 271 -20.16 -7.69 -12.36
CA ARG A 271 -20.44 -7.53 -13.80
C ARG A 271 -19.77 -6.29 -14.39
N LYS A 272 -19.79 -5.16 -13.67
CA LYS A 272 -19.12 -3.92 -14.11
C LYS A 272 -17.60 -4.10 -14.20
N LEU A 273 -16.99 -4.71 -13.18
CA LEU A 273 -15.55 -5.03 -13.15
C LEU A 273 -15.17 -5.97 -14.28
N SER A 274 -15.97 -7.02 -14.53
CA SER A 274 -15.74 -7.95 -15.63
C SER A 274 -15.76 -7.21 -16.98
N LYS A 275 -16.77 -6.38 -17.24
CA LYS A 275 -16.83 -5.55 -18.46
C LYS A 275 -15.60 -4.65 -18.59
N MET A 276 -15.25 -3.90 -17.54
CA MET A 276 -14.08 -3.00 -17.56
C MET A 276 -12.76 -3.73 -17.79
N SER A 277 -12.63 -4.99 -17.35
CA SER A 277 -11.41 -5.78 -17.51
C SER A 277 -11.21 -6.28 -18.95
N HIS A 278 -12.28 -6.33 -19.75
CA HIS A 278 -12.24 -6.69 -21.17
C HIS A 278 -12.12 -5.47 -22.10
N GLU A 279 -12.12 -4.25 -21.56
CA GLU A 279 -11.93 -3.00 -22.30
C GLU A 279 -10.47 -2.52 -22.19
N LYS A 280 -10.01 -1.69 -23.14
CA LYS A 280 -8.68 -1.06 -23.04
C LYS A 280 -8.62 -0.15 -21.80
N PRO A 281 -7.47 -0.07 -21.09
CA PRO A 281 -6.18 -0.67 -21.43
C PRO A 281 -5.97 -2.10 -20.88
N TRP A 282 -7.00 -2.73 -20.30
CA TRP A 282 -6.86 -4.00 -19.57
C TRP A 282 -6.97 -5.24 -20.44
N SER A 283 -7.70 -5.15 -21.56
CA SER A 283 -8.06 -6.28 -22.42
C SER A 283 -6.90 -7.20 -22.79
N GLU A 284 -5.74 -6.63 -23.11
CA GLU A 284 -4.53 -7.38 -23.50
C GLU A 284 -3.94 -8.15 -22.32
N SER A 285 -3.84 -7.50 -21.15
CA SER A 285 -3.30 -8.11 -19.92
C SER A 285 -4.24 -9.15 -19.33
N MET A 286 -5.55 -8.95 -19.48
CA MET A 286 -6.58 -9.84 -18.93
C MET A 286 -6.49 -11.25 -19.52
N MET A 287 -6.16 -11.39 -20.81
CA MET A 287 -6.00 -12.69 -21.46
C MET A 287 -4.91 -13.54 -20.78
N TYR A 288 -3.77 -12.92 -20.44
CA TYR A 288 -2.69 -13.60 -19.74
C TYR A 288 -3.05 -13.90 -18.28
N LEU A 289 -3.75 -12.98 -17.61
CA LEU A 289 -4.17 -13.16 -16.22
C LEU A 289 -5.12 -14.35 -16.05
N MET A 290 -6.05 -14.55 -16.99
CA MET A 290 -7.00 -15.66 -17.00
C MET A 290 -6.36 -17.05 -17.13
N GLN A 291 -5.15 -17.12 -17.68
CA GLN A 291 -4.38 -18.37 -17.79
C GLN A 291 -3.77 -18.79 -16.44
N LEU A 292 -3.69 -17.88 -15.46
CA LEU A 292 -3.20 -18.21 -14.14
C LEU A 292 -4.28 -18.94 -13.33
N PRO A 293 -3.96 -20.13 -12.75
CA PRO A 293 -4.88 -20.83 -11.86
C PRO A 293 -5.35 -19.92 -10.72
N GLY A 294 -6.67 -19.83 -10.55
CA GLY A 294 -7.27 -18.97 -9.52
C GLY A 294 -7.49 -17.51 -9.91
N PHE A 295 -7.26 -17.12 -11.18
CA PHE A 295 -7.50 -15.77 -11.72
C PHE A 295 -8.51 -15.73 -12.88
N GLY A 296 -9.38 -16.74 -13.00
CA GLY A 296 -10.50 -16.74 -13.95
C GLY A 296 -11.45 -15.55 -13.75
N ALA A 297 -12.39 -15.31 -14.67
CA ALA A 297 -13.38 -14.22 -14.60
C ALA A 297 -14.23 -14.28 -13.32
N ASP A 298 -14.21 -15.45 -12.67
CA ASP A 298 -14.83 -15.81 -11.41
C ASP A 298 -13.85 -15.92 -10.23
N ALA A 299 -12.61 -15.44 -10.32
CA ALA A 299 -11.73 -15.26 -9.16
C ALA A 299 -12.17 -14.08 -8.27
N GLY A 300 -13.08 -13.24 -8.79
CA GLY A 300 -14.00 -12.39 -8.04
C GLY A 300 -15.29 -13.11 -7.58
N CYS A 301 -15.36 -14.43 -7.71
CA CYS A 301 -16.49 -15.27 -7.36
C CYS A 301 -15.93 -16.56 -6.72
N GLY A 302 -15.29 -16.42 -5.56
CA GLY A 302 -14.76 -17.58 -4.85
C GLY A 302 -15.89 -18.54 -4.49
N ALA A 303 -16.17 -19.54 -5.33
CA ALA A 303 -17.01 -20.70 -5.03
C ALA A 303 -16.99 -21.78 -6.13
N LYS A 304 -15.88 -21.99 -6.86
CA LYS A 304 -15.63 -23.27 -7.54
C LYS A 304 -14.15 -23.62 -7.43
N ARG A 305 -13.77 -24.09 -6.24
CA ARG A 305 -12.63 -24.99 -6.13
C ARG A 305 -13.26 -26.38 -6.19
N ASP A 306 -13.11 -27.03 -7.33
CA ASP A 306 -13.47 -28.42 -7.52
C ASP A 306 -12.81 -29.24 -6.40
N GLN A 307 -13.64 -29.90 -5.60
CA GLN A 307 -13.21 -30.98 -4.73
C GLN A 307 -13.71 -32.25 -5.38
N GLU A 308 -12.78 -32.96 -6.03
CA GLU A 308 -12.91 -34.40 -6.28
C GLU A 308 -13.47 -35.07 -5.02
N PRO A 309 -14.47 -35.97 -5.16
CA PRO A 309 -14.90 -36.77 -4.03
C PRO A 309 -13.74 -37.67 -3.61
N ARG A 310 -13.18 -37.45 -2.41
CA ARG A 310 -12.39 -38.49 -1.75
C ARG A 310 -13.31 -39.68 -1.56
N GLN A 311 -13.03 -40.75 -2.31
CA GLN A 311 -13.59 -42.06 -2.07
C GLN A 311 -13.33 -42.41 -0.61
N GLU A 312 -14.40 -42.69 0.13
CA GLU A 312 -14.35 -43.21 1.48
C GLU A 312 -13.77 -44.62 1.41
N ASP A 313 -12.50 -44.75 1.80
CA ASP A 313 -11.84 -46.02 2.06
C ASP A 313 -12.39 -46.59 3.38
N HIS A 314 -13.62 -47.10 3.35
CA HIS A 314 -14.18 -47.95 4.41
C HIS A 314 -13.85 -49.42 4.12
N GLN A 315 -12.56 -49.73 4.03
CA GLN A 315 -12.04 -51.08 4.23
C GLN A 315 -10.97 -51.04 5.31
N ARG A 316 -11.41 -51.12 6.57
CA ARG A 316 -10.67 -51.66 7.73
C ARG A 316 -11.62 -51.72 8.92
N ARG A 317 -12.59 -52.63 8.88
CA ARG A 317 -13.10 -53.23 10.12
C ARG A 317 -12.52 -54.64 10.19
N ALA A 318 -11.57 -54.76 11.11
CA ALA A 318 -10.83 -55.96 11.38
C ALA A 318 -11.76 -57.16 11.60
N GLN A 319 -11.36 -58.26 10.98
CA GLN A 319 -11.69 -59.62 11.35
C GLN A 319 -11.63 -59.76 12.89
N ARG A 320 -12.74 -60.19 13.50
CA ARG A 320 -12.70 -60.93 14.76
C ARG A 320 -13.16 -62.36 14.42
N PRO A 321 -12.40 -63.40 14.77
CA PRO A 321 -12.83 -64.76 14.55
C PRO A 321 -13.92 -65.13 15.56
N GLU A 322 -14.86 -65.93 15.09
CA GLU A 322 -15.85 -66.64 15.89
C GLU A 322 -15.13 -67.58 16.87
N MET A 323 -15.54 -67.56 18.13
CA MET A 323 -15.28 -68.62 19.10
C MET A 323 -16.63 -69.05 19.64
N GLY A 324 -17.06 -70.22 19.19
CA GLY A 324 -18.17 -70.98 19.75
C GLY A 324 -17.74 -71.86 20.92
N ASP A 325 -18.76 -72.47 21.53
CA ASP A 325 -18.81 -73.34 22.72
C ASP A 325 -18.63 -72.65 24.07
N GLY A 326 -19.53 -72.80 25.06
CA GLY A 326 -20.72 -73.63 25.16
C GLY A 326 -21.16 -73.74 26.64
N GLY A 327 -22.46 -73.89 26.88
CA GLY A 327 -22.97 -74.72 27.99
C GLY A 327 -23.32 -74.07 29.34
N GLY A 328 -24.64 -74.04 29.63
CA GLY A 328 -25.25 -74.15 30.97
C GLY A 328 -25.46 -72.84 31.72
N GLY A 329 -26.61 -72.51 32.32
CA GLY A 329 -27.86 -73.23 32.53
C GLY A 329 -28.68 -72.45 33.58
N ALA A 330 -29.99 -72.40 33.35
CA ALA A 330 -31.09 -72.29 34.32
C ALA A 330 -31.32 -71.02 35.21
N ALA A 331 -32.63 -70.74 35.32
CA ALA A 331 -33.40 -69.99 36.32
C ALA A 331 -33.52 -68.46 36.15
N ARG A 332 -34.66 -67.89 35.76
CA ARG A 332 -36.03 -67.75 36.37
C ARG A 332 -36.20 -66.44 37.19
N ARG A 333 -37.36 -65.80 36.94
CA ARG A 333 -38.09 -64.69 37.63
C ARG A 333 -37.78 -63.29 37.10
N GLU A 334 -38.72 -62.64 36.39
CA GLU A 334 -39.86 -61.86 36.93
C GLU A 334 -39.40 -60.75 37.89
N ILE A 335 -39.41 -59.49 37.41
CA ILE A 335 -40.45 -58.46 37.61
C ILE A 335 -40.27 -57.40 36.52
#